data_AF-A0AAE0KND6-F1
#
_entry.id   AF-A0AAE0KND6-F1
#
_cell.length_a   1.000
_cell.length_b   1.000
_cell.length_c   1.000
_cell.angle_alpha   90.00
_cell.angle_beta   90.00
_cell.angle_gamma   90.00
#
_symmetry.space_group_name_H-M   'P 1'
#
loop_
_entity.id
_entity.type
_entity.pdbx_description
1 polymer ?
#
loop_
_entity_poly.entity_id
_entity_poly.type
_entity_poly.pdbx_seq_one_letter_code
_entity_poly.pdbx_strand_id
1 'polypeptide(L)'
;MPVSRRGFALGMGIVNGCMGIRMPPTSYAISEENLLFLEAWRAVDRAYVDKTFNGQTWFRYREKVLKKASMEDRDETYDVIREMLATLDDPFTRFLEPNQYSALLGGTAGALTGVGIEVGFQDKMVGKEKKTEL
;
A
#
# COMPACT_ATOMS: atom_id res chain seq x y z
N MET A 1 3.74 -82.69 4.75
CA MET A 1 4.95 -82.30 5.53
C MET A 1 6.04 -81.99 4.52
N PRO A 2 6.61 -80.76 4.50
CA PRO A 2 7.65 -80.40 5.46
C PRO A 2 7.50 -79.01 6.08
N VAL A 3 8.29 -78.81 7.13
CA VAL A 3 8.18 -77.80 8.17
C VAL A 3 9.12 -76.62 7.87
N SER A 4 8.62 -75.42 8.10
CA SER A 4 9.33 -74.14 8.05
C SER A 4 10.51 -74.09 9.03
N ARG A 5 11.65 -73.54 8.59
CA ARG A 5 12.63 -72.88 9.48
C ARG A 5 12.89 -71.47 8.96
N ARG A 6 12.53 -70.50 9.80
CA ARG A 6 12.62 -69.06 9.60
C ARG A 6 14.09 -68.61 9.67
N GLY A 7 14.61 -68.05 8.60
CA GLY A 7 15.83 -67.25 8.60
C GLY A 7 15.46 -65.77 8.69
N PHE A 8 15.73 -65.14 9.84
CA PHE A 8 15.57 -63.71 10.06
C PHE A 8 16.83 -63.02 9.50
N ALA A 9 16.76 -62.48 8.28
CA ALA A 9 17.84 -61.70 7.70
C ALA A 9 17.61 -60.22 8.02
N LEU A 10 18.49 -59.68 8.87
CA LEU A 10 18.57 -58.28 9.26
C LEU A 10 19.17 -57.49 8.07
N GLY A 11 18.29 -57.01 7.19
CA GLY A 11 18.67 -56.16 6.05
C GLY A 11 18.77 -54.70 6.48
N MET A 12 19.98 -54.27 6.81
CA MET A 12 20.37 -52.89 7.09
C MET A 12 20.22 -52.05 5.81
N GLY A 13 19.02 -51.50 5.59
CA GLY A 13 18.73 -50.57 4.51
C GLY A 13 19.40 -49.22 4.77
N ILE A 14 20.40 -48.89 3.95
CA ILE A 14 21.14 -47.63 3.96
C ILE A 14 20.14 -46.47 3.78
N VAL A 15 19.98 -45.66 4.83
CA VAL A 15 19.35 -44.34 4.76
C VAL A 15 20.21 -43.45 3.86
N ASN A 16 19.79 -43.31 2.60
CA ASN A 16 20.34 -42.30 1.69
C ASN A 16 19.90 -40.91 2.16
N GLY A 17 20.66 -40.36 3.11
CA GLY A 17 20.61 -38.98 3.54
C GLY A 17 21.15 -38.06 2.44
N CYS A 18 20.34 -37.78 1.43
CA CYS A 18 20.48 -36.54 0.69
C CYS A 18 19.85 -35.43 1.53
N MET A 19 20.62 -34.91 2.48
CA MET A 19 20.37 -33.60 3.08
C MET A 19 20.61 -32.57 1.97
N GLY A 20 19.63 -32.46 1.05
CA GLY A 20 19.63 -31.42 0.03
C GLY A 20 19.67 -30.09 0.76
N ILE A 21 20.70 -29.29 0.51
CA ILE A 21 20.75 -27.90 0.94
C ILE A 21 19.53 -27.23 0.33
N ARG A 22 18.45 -27.11 1.10
CA ARG A 22 17.32 -26.26 0.76
C ARG A 22 17.89 -24.85 0.81
N MET A 23 18.29 -24.32 -0.35
CA MET A 23 18.60 -22.91 -0.46
C MET A 23 17.42 -22.15 0.15
N PRO A 24 17.66 -21.26 1.13
CA PRO A 24 16.59 -20.41 1.62
C PRO A 24 16.02 -19.65 0.42
N PRO A 25 14.68 -19.50 0.32
CA PRO A 25 14.11 -18.66 -0.72
C PRO A 25 14.78 -17.29 -0.62
N THR A 26 15.16 -16.73 -1.77
CA THR A 26 15.64 -15.36 -1.86
C THR A 26 14.69 -14.46 -1.09
N SER A 27 15.16 -13.89 0.02
CA SER A 27 14.39 -12.89 0.75
C SER A 27 14.31 -11.67 -0.16
N TYR A 28 13.11 -11.35 -0.64
CA TYR A 28 12.87 -10.09 -1.32
C TYR A 28 13.08 -8.99 -0.27
N ALA A 29 14.18 -8.26 -0.39
CA ALA A 29 14.35 -7.03 0.34
C ALA A 29 13.21 -6.09 -0.07
N ILE A 30 12.61 -5.41 0.91
CA ILE A 30 11.61 -4.36 0.64
C ILE A 30 12.30 -3.31 -0.24
N SER A 31 11.75 -3.04 -1.42
CA SER A 31 12.28 -2.02 -2.33
C SER A 31 12.15 -0.61 -1.74
N GLU A 32 12.97 0.33 -2.21
CA GLU A 32 12.87 1.74 -1.83
C GLU A 32 11.48 2.31 -2.11
N GLU A 33 10.87 1.90 -3.23
CA GLU A 33 9.52 2.30 -3.63
C GLU A 33 8.44 1.81 -2.64
N ASN A 34 8.56 0.55 -2.19
CA ASN A 34 7.67 0.03 -1.16
C ASN A 34 7.83 0.79 0.17
N LEU A 35 9.06 1.23 0.52
CA LEU A 35 9.29 2.05 1.70
C LEU A 35 8.66 3.43 1.58
N LEU A 36 8.75 4.06 0.41
CA LEU A 36 8.13 5.36 0.14
C LEU A 36 6.60 5.29 0.29
N PHE A 37 5.97 4.27 -0.30
CA PHE A 37 4.54 4.02 -0.12
C PHE A 37 4.19 3.82 1.37
N LEU A 38 4.98 3.01 2.08
CA LEU A 38 4.77 2.75 3.50
C LEU A 38 4.90 4.01 4.37
N GLU A 39 5.81 4.92 4.04
CA GLU A 39 5.97 6.20 4.71
C GLU A 39 4.74 7.09 4.51
N ALA A 40 4.27 7.23 3.26
CA ALA A 40 3.05 7.97 2.96
C ALA A 40 1.84 7.37 3.68
N TRP A 41 1.66 6.04 3.63
CA TRP A 41 0.59 5.35 4.33
C TRP A 41 0.63 5.61 5.84
N ARG A 42 1.83 5.62 6.45
CA ARG A 42 2.03 5.86 7.88
C ARG A 42 1.77 7.32 8.27
N ALA A 43 2.11 8.26 7.40
CA ALA A 43 1.81 9.68 7.60
C ALA A 43 0.29 9.88 7.70
N VAL A 44 -0.48 9.29 6.78
CA VAL A 44 -1.95 9.33 6.79
C VAL A 44 -2.50 8.62 8.02
N ASP A 45 -2.06 7.39 8.32
CA ASP A 45 -2.54 6.61 9.48
C ASP A 45 -2.46 7.42 10.79
N ARG A 46 -1.34 8.14 10.98
CA ARG A 46 -1.11 8.96 12.17
C ARG A 46 -1.86 10.29 12.15
N ALA A 47 -1.77 11.04 11.05
CA ALA A 47 -2.19 12.43 11.00
C ALA A 47 -3.63 12.65 10.49
N TYR A 48 -4.23 11.66 9.80
CA TYR A 48 -5.57 11.82 9.23
C TYR A 48 -6.63 12.00 10.32
N VAL A 49 -7.55 12.94 10.08
CA VAL A 49 -8.54 13.40 11.06
C VAL A 49 -9.59 12.34 11.38
N ASP A 50 -10.08 11.63 10.37
CA ASP A 50 -11.09 10.58 10.51
C ASP A 50 -10.44 9.19 10.57
N LYS A 51 -10.41 8.59 11.76
CA LYS A 51 -9.84 7.25 11.97
C LYS A 51 -10.69 6.11 11.41
N THR A 52 -11.88 6.38 10.88
CA THR A 52 -12.67 5.39 10.16
C THR A 52 -12.26 5.25 8.70
N PHE A 53 -11.43 6.17 8.17
CA PHE A 53 -10.90 6.17 6.80
C PHE A 53 -12.00 5.91 5.75
N ASN A 54 -13.12 6.62 5.87
CA ASN A 54 -14.29 6.44 5.01
C ASN A 54 -14.86 5.00 5.04
N GLY A 55 -14.92 4.39 6.23
CA GLY A 55 -15.44 3.03 6.44
C GLY A 55 -14.50 1.89 6.02
N GLN A 56 -13.22 2.18 5.74
CA GLN A 56 -12.25 1.19 5.27
C GLN A 56 -11.28 0.75 6.37
N THR A 57 -10.88 -0.52 6.35
CA THR A 57 -9.83 -1.01 7.24
C THR A 57 -8.46 -0.66 6.66
N TRP A 58 -7.88 0.45 7.12
CA TRP A 58 -6.62 1.01 6.59
C TRP A 58 -5.43 0.04 6.61
N PHE A 59 -5.31 -0.76 7.67
CA PHE A 59 -4.26 -1.78 7.77
C PHE A 59 -4.39 -2.90 6.72
N ARG A 60 -5.63 -3.34 6.43
CA ARG A 60 -5.88 -4.38 5.41
C ARG A 60 -5.70 -3.83 4.01
N TYR A 61 -6.04 -2.55 3.79
CA TYR A 61 -5.79 -1.87 2.52
C TYR A 61 -4.29 -1.92 2.17
N ARG A 62 -3.42 -1.55 3.11
CA ARG A 62 -1.95 -1.61 2.95
C ARG A 62 -1.47 -2.98 2.48
N GLU A 63 -1.89 -4.03 3.17
CA GLU A 63 -1.46 -5.40 2.87
C GLU A 63 -1.95 -5.86 1.50
N LYS A 64 -3.16 -5.43 1.09
CA LYS A 64 -3.71 -5.71 -0.23
C LYS A 64 -2.92 -4.99 -1.33
N VAL A 65 -2.55 -3.73 -1.13
CA VAL A 65 -1.78 -2.95 -2.11
C VAL A 65 -0.38 -3.50 -2.29
N LEU A 66 0.36 -3.76 -1.20
CA LEU A 66 1.71 -4.33 -1.27
C LEU A 66 1.79 -5.71 -1.94
N LYS A 67 0.68 -6.47 -1.95
CA LYS A 67 0.60 -7.77 -2.64
C LYS A 67 0.19 -7.66 -4.10
N LYS A 68 -0.47 -6.57 -4.50
CA LYS A 68 -1.10 -6.43 -5.82
C LYS A 68 -0.37 -5.46 -6.73
N ALA A 69 0.09 -4.33 -6.20
CA ALA A 69 0.82 -3.34 -6.95
C ALA A 69 2.29 -3.76 -7.02
N SER A 70 2.81 -3.90 -8.24
CA SER A 70 4.26 -3.81 -8.44
C SER A 70 4.60 -2.32 -8.39
N MET A 71 5.57 -1.94 -7.57
CA MET A 71 6.07 -0.57 -7.45
C MET A 71 7.55 -0.64 -7.82
N GLU A 72 7.80 -0.77 -9.12
CA GLU A 72 9.16 -0.88 -9.67
C GLU A 72 9.73 0.50 -9.99
N ASP A 73 8.88 1.44 -10.37
CA ASP A 73 9.25 2.82 -10.68
C ASP A 73 8.69 3.83 -9.67
N ARG A 74 9.34 4.99 -9.60
CA ARG A 74 8.99 6.10 -8.71
C ARG A 74 7.65 6.71 -9.10
N ASP A 75 7.40 6.88 -10.39
CA ASP A 75 6.16 7.47 -10.91
C ASP A 75 4.96 6.56 -10.65
N GLU A 76 5.12 5.25 -10.84
CA GLU A 76 4.11 4.24 -10.50
C GLU A 76 3.79 4.27 -9.00
N THR A 77 4.81 4.43 -8.16
CA THR A 77 4.63 4.54 -6.70
C THR A 77 3.83 5.79 -6.34
N TYR A 78 4.10 6.91 -7.01
CA TYR A 78 3.32 8.14 -6.83
C TYR A 78 1.86 7.95 -7.24
N ASP A 79 1.59 7.25 -8.34
CA ASP A 79 0.22 6.91 -8.75
C ASP A 79 -0.50 6.05 -7.72
N VAL A 80 0.15 5.02 -7.20
CA VAL A 80 -0.43 4.16 -6.16
C VAL A 80 -0.72 4.96 -4.88
N ILE A 81 0.16 5.90 -4.49
CA ILE A 81 -0.10 6.79 -3.36
C ILE A 81 -1.31 7.70 -3.66
N ARG A 82 -1.42 8.26 -4.87
CA ARG A 82 -2.58 9.08 -5.28
C ARG A 82 -3.88 8.28 -5.21
N GLU A 83 -3.87 7.05 -5.72
CA GLU A 83 -5.03 6.14 -5.64
C GLU A 83 -5.40 5.82 -4.20
N MET A 84 -4.41 5.56 -3.34
CA MET A 84 -4.63 5.34 -1.91
C MET A 84 -5.34 6.53 -1.26
N LEU A 85 -4.87 7.76 -1.49
CA LEU A 85 -5.49 8.96 -0.91
C LEU A 85 -6.89 9.21 -1.47
N ALA A 86 -7.12 8.92 -2.76
CA ALA A 86 -8.43 9.07 -3.38
C ALA A 86 -9.52 8.21 -2.70
N THR A 87 -9.16 7.08 -2.08
CA THR A 87 -10.11 6.24 -1.34
C THR A 87 -10.70 6.93 -0.10
N LEU A 88 -10.05 7.98 0.40
CA LEU A 88 -10.51 8.75 1.56
C LEU A 88 -11.63 9.73 1.19
N ASP A 89 -11.85 9.99 -0.11
CA ASP A 89 -12.84 10.95 -0.65
C ASP A 89 -12.70 12.37 -0.07
N ASP A 90 -11.46 12.77 0.27
CA ASP A 90 -11.14 14.10 0.80
C ASP A 90 -10.31 14.91 -0.22
N PRO A 91 -10.85 16.03 -0.77
CA PRO A 91 -10.15 16.84 -1.76
C PRO A 91 -8.91 17.57 -1.20
N PHE A 92 -8.79 17.70 0.12
CA PHE A 92 -7.65 18.36 0.76
C PHE A 92 -6.50 17.40 1.06
N THR A 93 -6.76 16.10 1.14
CA THR A 93 -5.75 15.07 1.36
C THR A 93 -5.17 14.62 0.02
N ARG A 94 -4.03 15.21 -0.36
CA ARG A 94 -3.35 14.93 -1.64
C ARG A 94 -1.86 14.68 -1.46
N PHE A 95 -1.30 13.91 -2.40
CA PHE A 95 0.13 13.73 -2.54
C PHE A 95 0.73 14.90 -3.33
N LEU A 96 1.93 15.32 -2.94
CA LEU A 96 2.68 16.38 -3.62
C LEU A 96 4.02 15.81 -4.05
N GLU A 97 4.30 15.90 -5.35
CA GLU A 97 5.61 15.55 -5.88
C GLU A 97 6.67 16.57 -5.44
N PRO A 98 7.97 16.22 -5.44
CA PRO A 98 9.03 17.12 -4.98
C PRO A 98 9.02 18.49 -5.68
N ASN A 99 8.74 18.50 -6.99
CA ASN A 99 8.64 19.73 -7.78
C ASN A 99 7.44 20.59 -7.36
N GLN A 100 6.28 19.97 -7.13
CA GLN A 100 5.07 20.66 -6.68
C GLN A 100 5.26 21.22 -5.27
N TYR A 101 5.83 20.43 -4.36
CA TYR A 101 6.14 20.86 -3.01
C TYR A 101 7.12 22.04 -2.99
N SER A 102 8.17 21.98 -3.81
CA SER A 102 9.16 23.06 -3.94
C SER A 102 8.53 24.34 -4.49
N ALA A 103 7.65 24.23 -5.50
CA ALA A 103 6.92 25.37 -6.04
C ALA A 103 5.98 26.01 -5.01
N LEU A 104 5.32 25.19 -4.16
CA LEU A 104 4.46 25.69 -3.08
C LEU A 104 5.27 26.45 -2.02
N LEU A 105 6.44 25.93 -1.62
CA LEU A 105 7.33 26.63 -0.69
C LEU A 105 7.85 27.94 -1.29
N GLY A 106 8.30 27.92 -2.56
CA GLY A 106 8.78 29.12 -3.24
C GLY A 106 7.70 30.20 -3.42
N GLY A 107 6.46 29.79 -3.72
CA GLY A 107 5.32 30.68 -3.83
C GLY A 107 4.95 31.36 -2.51
N THR A 108 5.06 30.65 -1.38
CA THR A 108 4.74 31.18 -0.05
C THR A 108 5.85 32.04 0.56
N ALA A 109 7.10 31.86 0.12
CA ALA A 109 8.28 32.54 0.69
C ALA A 109 8.53 33.98 0.18
N GLY A 110 7.69 34.54 -0.70
CA GLY A 110 7.77 35.97 -1.06
C GLY A 110 7.74 36.32 -2.55
N ALA A 111 7.52 35.34 -3.44
CA ALA A 111 7.32 35.58 -4.87
C ALA A 111 5.84 35.43 -5.30
N LEU A 112 4.88 35.59 -4.37
CA LEU A 112 3.45 35.49 -4.69
C LEU A 112 2.95 36.77 -5.37
N THR A 113 3.16 36.88 -6.68
CA THR A 113 2.38 37.81 -7.52
C THR A 113 1.04 37.16 -7.83
N GLY A 114 0.05 37.34 -6.95
CA GLY A 114 -1.30 36.79 -7.11
C GLY A 114 -2.33 37.83 -7.55
N VAL A 115 -3.46 37.38 -8.11
CA VAL A 115 -4.59 38.23 -8.52
C VAL A 115 -5.53 38.57 -7.34
N GLY A 116 -5.26 38.04 -6.13
CA GLY A 116 -6.09 38.23 -4.94
C GLY A 116 -7.36 37.36 -4.90
N ILE A 117 -7.35 36.22 -5.60
CA ILE A 117 -8.47 35.27 -5.62
C ILE A 117 -8.16 34.10 -4.67
N GLU A 118 -9.10 33.78 -3.81
CA GLU A 118 -9.09 32.57 -3.00
C GLU A 118 -9.97 31.50 -3.66
N VAL A 119 -9.48 30.27 -3.73
CA VAL A 119 -10.17 29.14 -4.37
C VAL A 119 -10.42 28.06 -3.33
N GLY A 120 -11.67 27.59 -3.22
CA GLY A 120 -12.08 26.48 -2.38
C GLY A 120 -12.93 25.46 -3.15
N PHE A 121 -13.11 24.28 -2.56
CA PHE A 121 -14.00 23.26 -3.11
C PHE A 121 -15.45 23.51 -2.66
N GLN A 122 -16.41 23.29 -3.56
CA GLN A 122 -17.84 23.31 -3.22
C GLN A 122 -18.21 21.99 -2.56
N ASP A 123 -18.87 22.04 -1.41
CA ASP A 123 -19.40 20.84 -0.77
C ASP A 123 -20.58 20.29 -1.61
N LYS A 124 -20.59 18.98 -1.90
CA LYS A 124 -21.55 18.35 -2.83
C LYS A 124 -22.98 18.23 -2.25
N MET A 125 -23.30 18.97 -1.19
CA MET A 125 -24.57 18.86 -0.45
C MET A 125 -25.66 19.87 -0.85
N VAL A 126 -25.47 20.65 -1.92
CA VAL A 126 -26.50 21.58 -2.43
C VAL A 126 -27.12 21.04 -3.71
N GLY A 127 -28.16 20.21 -3.59
CA GLY A 127 -28.84 19.67 -4.78
C GLY A 127 -29.96 18.64 -4.59
N LYS A 128 -30.52 18.46 -3.38
CA LYS A 128 -31.74 17.68 -3.18
C LYS A 128 -32.83 18.50 -2.47
N GLU A 129 -33.16 19.66 -3.04
CA GLU A 129 -34.44 20.28 -2.72
C GLU A 129 -35.55 19.61 -3.53
N LYS A 130 -36.33 18.84 -2.78
CA LYS A 130 -37.72 18.44 -2.96
C LYS A 130 -38.42 19.05 -4.20
N LYS A 131 -38.63 18.21 -5.21
CA LYS A 131 -39.80 18.37 -6.10
C LYS A 131 -41.01 17.77 -5.37
N THR A 132 -41.56 18.54 -4.44
CA THR A 132 -42.93 18.34 -3.93
C THR A 132 -43.70 19.61 -4.25
N GLU A 133 -44.96 19.45 -4.69
CA GLU A 133 -45.94 20.49 -5.07
C GLU A 133 -45.74 20.99 -6.53
N LEU A 134 -46.66 20.82 -7.49
CA LEU A 134 -48.09 20.45 -7.52
C LEU A 134 -48.38 19.51 -8.70
#